data_AF-D8FCC0-F1
#
_entry.id   AF-D8FCC0-F1
#
_cell.length_a   1.000
_cell.length_b   1.000
_cell.length_c   1.000
_cell.angle_alpha   90.00
_cell.angle_beta   90.00
_cell.angle_gamma   90.00
#
_symmetry.space_group_name_H-M   'P 1'
#
loop_
_entity.id
_entity.type
_entity.pdbx_description
1 polymer ?
#
loop_
_entity_poly.entity_id
_entity_poly.type
_entity_poly.pdbx_seq_one_letter_code
_entity_poly.pdbx_strand_id
1 'polypeptide(L)'
;MEEILKGKRILIVDDEPDILETLVEILDTCSIDTAPNFETARKFLNKNRYDLAILDIMGVNGYELLKMTNEKGIPALMLTAHAVNPENLVKSITGGARSYVPKDKISNIDAYVADVLRTIEGGSDKPMAWFGKLEPYFDRKFGKNWKDKHKDFWKKFDKKYRATRDELDEIM
;
A
#
# COMPACT_ATOMS: atom_id res chain seq x y z
N MET A 1 0.76 19.44 5.89
CA MET A 1 1.35 18.54 4.88
C MET A 1 2.59 17.90 5.49
N GLU A 2 2.78 16.61 5.27
CA GLU A 2 3.77 15.79 5.98
C GLU A 2 5.20 16.06 5.47
N GLU A 3 6.11 16.57 6.32
CA GLU A 3 7.49 16.92 5.91
C GLU A 3 8.26 15.76 5.25
N ILE A 4 7.96 14.51 5.63
CA ILE A 4 8.59 13.30 5.07
C ILE A 4 8.33 13.11 3.56
N LEU A 5 7.28 13.73 3.02
CA LEU A 5 6.91 13.64 1.61
C LEU A 5 7.81 14.52 0.73
N LYS A 6 8.39 15.57 1.29
CA LYS A 6 9.07 16.61 0.53
C LYS A 6 10.28 16.03 -0.21
N GLY A 7 10.28 16.17 -1.54
CA GLY A 7 11.36 15.72 -2.41
C GLY A 7 11.42 14.19 -2.61
N LYS A 8 10.47 13.42 -2.07
CA LYS A 8 10.38 11.98 -2.35
C LYS A 8 9.95 11.73 -3.78
N ARG A 9 10.59 10.77 -4.43
CA ARG A 9 10.26 10.39 -5.80
C ARG A 9 9.27 9.22 -5.80
N ILE A 10 8.07 9.46 -6.31
CA ILE A 10 6.98 8.48 -6.28
C ILE A 10 6.54 8.15 -7.70
N LEU A 11 6.38 6.86 -7.98
CA LEU A 11 5.74 6.37 -9.19
C LEU A 11 4.26 6.12 -8.93
N ILE A 12 3.38 6.70 -9.74
CA ILE A 12 1.93 6.47 -9.66
C ILE A 12 1.49 5.75 -10.93
N VAL A 13 0.79 4.63 -10.77
CA VAL A 13 0.33 3.81 -11.90
C VAL A 13 -1.15 3.53 -11.76
N ASP A 14 -1.93 4.11 -12.65
CA ASP A 14 -3.39 3.99 -12.70
C ASP A 14 -3.82 4.25 -14.15
N ASP A 15 -4.81 3.52 -14.66
CA ASP A 15 -5.32 3.71 -16.03
C ASP A 15 -6.34 4.87 -16.13
N GLU A 16 -6.83 5.36 -14.99
CA GLU A 16 -7.77 6.46 -14.87
C GLU A 16 -7.02 7.82 -14.77
N PRO A 17 -7.07 8.70 -15.80
CA PRO A 17 -6.29 9.94 -15.82
C PRO A 17 -6.67 10.93 -14.70
N ASP A 18 -7.94 10.98 -14.33
CA ASP A 18 -8.46 11.79 -13.22
C ASP A 18 -7.90 11.35 -11.87
N ILE A 19 -7.70 10.04 -11.67
CA ILE A 19 -7.02 9.51 -10.48
C ILE A 19 -5.54 9.94 -10.47
N LEU A 20 -4.85 9.86 -11.62
CA LEU A 20 -3.47 10.33 -11.74
C LEU A 20 -3.35 11.82 -11.41
N GLU A 21 -4.22 12.66 -11.99
CA GLU A 21 -4.26 14.11 -11.74
C GLU A 21 -4.51 14.41 -10.26
N THR A 22 -5.53 13.78 -9.67
CA THR A 22 -5.87 13.96 -8.25
C THR A 22 -4.70 13.59 -7.34
N LEU A 23 -4.01 12.48 -7.60
CA LEU A 23 -2.89 12.03 -6.78
C LEU A 23 -1.67 12.95 -6.92
N VAL A 24 -1.42 13.50 -8.12
CA VAL A 24 -0.38 14.51 -8.35
C VAL A 24 -0.66 15.78 -7.56
N GLU A 25 -1.92 16.24 -7.53
CA GLU A 25 -2.33 17.42 -6.76
C GLU A 25 -2.16 17.22 -5.25
N ILE A 26 -2.53 16.05 -4.71
CA ILE A 26 -2.42 15.78 -3.27
C ILE A 26 -0.95 15.59 -2.83
N LEU A 27 -0.10 15.07 -3.72
CA LEU A 27 1.32 14.79 -3.45
C LEU A 27 2.25 15.84 -4.11
N ASP A 28 1.81 17.10 -4.20
CA ASP A 28 2.50 18.21 -4.87
C ASP A 28 3.92 18.50 -4.35
N THR A 29 4.21 18.12 -3.10
CA THR A 29 5.53 18.24 -2.48
C THR A 29 6.51 17.11 -2.87
N CYS A 30 6.01 16.05 -3.51
CA CYS A 30 6.82 14.95 -4.04
C CYS A 30 7.26 15.21 -5.48
N SER A 31 8.26 14.47 -5.95
CA SER A 31 8.59 14.36 -7.37
C SER A 31 7.85 13.17 -8.00
N ILE A 32 6.79 13.43 -8.75
CA ILE A 32 5.89 12.39 -9.26
C ILE A 32 6.21 12.03 -10.71
N ASP A 33 6.33 10.73 -10.99
CA ASP A 33 6.19 10.17 -12.33
C ASP A 33 4.85 9.42 -12.41
N THR A 34 4.03 9.68 -13.44
CA THR A 34 2.75 8.98 -13.66
C THR A 34 2.83 8.03 -14.85
N ALA A 35 2.28 6.83 -14.72
CA ALA A 35 2.19 5.86 -15.80
C ALA A 35 0.75 5.36 -15.99
N PRO A 36 0.15 5.53 -17.19
CA PRO A 36 -1.24 5.14 -17.43
C PRO A 36 -1.43 3.64 -17.69
N ASN A 37 -0.36 2.85 -17.68
CA ASN A 37 -0.41 1.42 -17.97
C ASN A 37 0.87 0.70 -17.53
N PHE A 38 0.78 -0.63 -17.53
CA PHE A 38 1.87 -1.54 -17.18
C PHE A 38 3.18 -1.26 -17.94
N GLU A 39 3.10 -1.03 -19.26
CA GLU A 39 4.28 -0.90 -20.11
C GLU A 39 5.08 0.38 -19.81
N THR A 40 4.38 1.49 -19.59
CA THR A 40 5.00 2.75 -19.16
C THR A 40 5.61 2.61 -17.76
N ALA A 41 4.87 2.01 -16.81
CA ALA A 41 5.36 1.77 -15.46
C ALA A 41 6.62 0.90 -15.45
N ARG A 42 6.62 -0.19 -16.23
CA ARG A 42 7.78 -1.08 -16.40
C ARG A 42 9.01 -0.32 -16.92
N LYS A 43 8.84 0.55 -17.92
CA LYS A 43 9.94 1.38 -18.44
C LYS A 43 10.50 2.31 -17.36
N PHE A 44 9.63 2.93 -16.57
CA PHE A 44 10.02 3.81 -15.47
C PHE A 44 10.75 3.05 -14.35
N LEU A 45 10.22 1.92 -13.90
CA LEU A 45 10.86 1.05 -12.90
C LEU A 45 12.25 0.53 -13.34
N ASN A 46 12.50 0.44 -14.65
CA ASN A 46 13.80 0.03 -15.18
C ASN A 46 14.81 1.16 -15.32
N LYS A 47 14.35 2.40 -15.51
CA LYS A 47 15.22 3.57 -15.74
C LYS A 47 15.49 4.37 -14.47
N ASN A 48 14.54 4.38 -13.54
CA ASN A 48 14.54 5.27 -12.40
C ASN A 48 14.66 4.50 -11.08
N ARG A 49 14.87 5.25 -9.99
CA ARG A 49 14.70 4.81 -8.61
C ARG A 49 13.53 5.60 -8.02
N TYR A 50 12.76 4.92 -7.17
CA TYR A 50 11.60 5.50 -6.51
C TYR A 50 11.68 5.18 -5.02
N ASP A 51 11.27 6.15 -4.21
CA ASP A 51 11.10 5.96 -2.77
C ASP A 51 9.82 5.16 -2.47
N LEU A 52 8.82 5.25 -3.35
CA LEU A 52 7.55 4.52 -3.24
C LEU A 52 6.85 4.38 -4.60
N ALA A 53 6.05 3.33 -4.75
CA ALA A 53 5.11 3.18 -5.86
C ALA A 53 3.66 3.10 -5.37
N ILE A 54 2.74 3.81 -6.03
CA ILE A 54 1.29 3.68 -5.87
C ILE A 54 0.76 2.93 -7.09
N LEU A 55 0.13 1.78 -6.87
CA LEU A 55 -0.24 0.85 -7.95
C LEU A 55 -1.74 0.55 -7.93
N ASP A 56 -2.46 0.90 -8.99
CA ASP A 56 -3.80 0.33 -9.22
C ASP A 56 -3.71 -1.19 -9.41
N ILE A 57 -4.68 -1.92 -8.87
CA ILE A 57 -4.65 -3.38 -8.88
C ILE A 57 -5.04 -3.96 -10.25
N MET A 58 -6.13 -3.48 -10.86
CA MET A 58 -6.76 -4.20 -11.99
C MET A 58 -6.48 -3.56 -13.35
N GLY A 59 -6.52 -2.24 -13.46
CA GLY A 59 -6.38 -1.55 -14.74
C GLY A 59 -4.97 -1.61 -15.33
N VAL A 60 -3.95 -1.85 -14.49
CA VAL A 60 -2.53 -1.77 -14.89
C VAL A 60 -1.72 -3.03 -14.60
N ASN A 61 -2.38 -4.16 -14.33
CA ASN A 61 -1.73 -5.40 -13.87
C ASN A 61 -0.86 -5.16 -12.61
N GLY A 62 -1.48 -4.57 -11.59
CA GLY A 62 -0.80 -4.08 -10.39
C GLY A 62 -0.05 -5.15 -9.60
N TYR A 63 -0.50 -6.40 -9.64
CA TYR A 63 0.19 -7.49 -8.94
C TYR A 63 1.54 -7.86 -9.59
N GLU A 64 1.66 -7.76 -10.90
CA GLU A 64 2.94 -7.97 -11.57
C GLU A 64 3.86 -6.77 -11.30
N LEU A 65 3.33 -5.55 -11.28
CA LEU A 65 4.09 -4.37 -10.87
C LEU A 65 4.56 -4.45 -9.42
N LEU A 66 3.72 -4.95 -8.51
CA LEU A 66 4.08 -5.18 -7.11
C LEU A 66 5.27 -6.14 -6.98
N LYS A 67 5.28 -7.22 -7.76
CA LYS A 67 6.41 -8.14 -7.81
C LYS A 67 7.68 -7.42 -8.28
N MET A 68 7.59 -6.65 -9.36
CA MET A 68 8.72 -5.88 -9.89
C MET A 68 9.26 -4.83 -8.91
N THR A 69 8.38 -4.13 -8.17
CA THR A 69 8.80 -3.14 -7.17
C THR A 69 9.50 -3.83 -6.01
N ASN A 70 8.99 -4.97 -5.54
CA ASN A 70 9.62 -5.75 -4.48
C ASN A 70 11.01 -6.26 -4.87
N GLU A 71 11.18 -6.79 -6.09
CA GLU A 71 12.48 -7.23 -6.62
C GLU A 71 13.51 -6.09 -6.67
N LYS A 72 13.04 -4.85 -6.81
CA LYS A 72 13.86 -3.64 -6.81
C LYS A 72 14.01 -2.98 -5.44
N GLY A 73 13.40 -3.54 -4.39
CA GLY A 73 13.37 -2.96 -3.05
C GLY A 73 12.53 -1.69 -2.93
N ILE A 74 11.64 -1.43 -3.88
CA ILE A 74 10.73 -0.27 -3.88
C ILE A 74 9.45 -0.66 -3.13
N PRO A 75 9.07 0.03 -2.05
CA PRO A 75 7.83 -0.24 -1.34
C PRO A 75 6.63 0.17 -2.20
N ALA A 76 5.57 -0.65 -2.15
CA ALA A 76 4.37 -0.38 -2.92
C ALA A 76 3.13 -0.24 -2.01
N LEU A 77 2.33 0.77 -2.30
CA LEU A 77 0.97 0.96 -1.81
C LEU A 77 0.02 0.53 -2.93
N MET A 78 -0.85 -0.43 -2.65
CA MET A 78 -1.88 -0.86 -3.60
C MET A 78 -3.09 0.06 -3.45
N LEU A 79 -3.56 0.63 -4.56
CA LEU A 79 -4.73 1.49 -4.63
C LEU A 79 -5.83 0.76 -5.41
N THR A 80 -7.09 0.77 -4.98
CA THR A 80 -8.16 0.15 -5.79
C THR A 80 -9.58 0.61 -5.46
N ALA A 81 -10.44 0.78 -6.47
CA ALA A 81 -11.88 0.93 -6.30
C ALA A 81 -12.61 -0.42 -6.41
N HIS A 82 -12.33 -1.15 -7.49
CA HIS A 82 -13.09 -2.32 -7.90
C HIS A 82 -12.62 -3.64 -7.29
N ALA A 83 -11.41 -3.70 -6.74
CA ALA A 83 -10.81 -4.94 -6.23
C ALA A 83 -10.93 -5.08 -4.70
N VAL A 84 -11.70 -4.22 -4.03
CA VAL A 84 -11.83 -4.20 -2.57
C VAL A 84 -12.65 -5.41 -2.10
N ASN A 85 -11.96 -6.53 -1.83
CA ASN A 85 -12.51 -7.75 -1.25
C ASN A 85 -11.45 -8.47 -0.37
N PRO A 86 -11.85 -9.43 0.49
CA PRO A 86 -10.94 -10.17 1.35
C PRO A 86 -9.79 -10.87 0.61
N GLU A 87 -10.09 -11.49 -0.54
CA GLU A 87 -9.13 -12.27 -1.32
C GLU A 87 -7.98 -11.39 -1.85
N ASN A 88 -8.32 -10.23 -2.42
CA ASN A 88 -7.35 -9.27 -2.95
C ASN A 88 -6.54 -8.59 -1.84
N LEU A 89 -7.16 -8.32 -0.69
CA LEU A 89 -6.45 -7.82 0.49
C LEU A 89 -5.40 -8.82 0.97
N VAL A 90 -5.78 -10.09 1.15
CA VAL A 90 -4.84 -11.16 1.51
C VAL A 90 -3.76 -11.29 0.45
N LYS A 91 -4.13 -11.30 -0.83
CA LYS A 91 -3.18 -11.38 -1.95
C LYS A 91 -2.16 -10.25 -1.91
N SER A 92 -2.59 -9.00 -1.70
CA SER A 92 -1.68 -7.84 -1.61
C SER A 92 -0.74 -7.94 -0.41
N ILE A 93 -1.24 -8.36 0.77
CA ILE A 93 -0.40 -8.56 1.95
C ILE A 93 0.64 -9.66 1.69
N THR A 94 0.21 -10.82 1.18
CA THR A 94 1.13 -11.93 0.85
C THR A 94 2.12 -11.58 -0.24
N GLY A 95 1.73 -10.70 -1.16
CA GLY A 95 2.57 -10.17 -2.22
C GLY A 95 3.53 -9.08 -1.76
N GLY A 96 3.58 -8.73 -0.46
CA GLY A 96 4.55 -7.78 0.09
C GLY A 96 4.15 -6.30 -0.01
N ALA A 97 2.88 -6.00 -0.29
CA ALA A 97 2.41 -4.63 -0.27
C ALA A 97 2.62 -3.99 1.11
N ARG A 98 3.04 -2.72 1.10
CA ARG A 98 3.27 -1.91 2.31
C ARG A 98 2.04 -1.13 2.75
N SER A 99 1.01 -1.07 1.92
CA SER A 99 -0.33 -0.61 2.28
C SER A 99 -1.33 -1.08 1.21
N TYR A 100 -2.61 -1.16 1.59
CA TYR A 100 -3.73 -1.44 0.70
C TYR A 100 -4.81 -0.40 0.95
N VAL A 101 -4.97 0.55 0.04
CA VAL A 101 -5.84 1.72 0.20
C VAL A 101 -6.99 1.64 -0.81
N PRO A 102 -8.25 1.69 -0.37
CA PRO A 102 -9.38 1.86 -1.28
C PRO A 102 -9.35 3.25 -1.94
N LYS A 103 -9.74 3.36 -3.22
CA LYS A 103 -9.81 4.67 -3.93
C LYS A 103 -10.75 5.67 -3.23
N ASP A 104 -11.74 5.21 -2.46
CA ASP A 104 -12.59 6.07 -1.61
C ASP A 104 -11.83 6.80 -0.47
N LYS A 105 -10.56 6.47 -0.25
CA LYS A 105 -9.65 7.12 0.71
C LYS A 105 -8.57 7.99 0.06
N ILE A 106 -8.63 8.24 -1.26
CA ILE A 106 -7.63 9.05 -1.99
C ILE A 106 -7.41 10.42 -1.35
N SER A 107 -8.46 11.05 -0.79
CA SER A 107 -8.34 12.36 -0.14
C SER A 107 -7.31 12.41 0.99
N ASN A 108 -6.92 11.26 1.55
CA ASN A 108 -5.95 11.13 2.64
C ASN A 108 -4.71 10.32 2.19
N ILE A 109 -4.42 10.26 0.89
CA ILE A 109 -3.33 9.45 0.34
C ILE A 109 -1.96 9.87 0.89
N ASP A 110 -1.78 11.17 1.13
CA ASP A 110 -0.60 11.76 1.75
C ASP A 110 -0.24 11.09 3.09
N ALA A 111 -1.23 10.88 3.96
CA ALA A 111 -1.05 10.23 5.25
C ALA A 111 -0.64 8.76 5.10
N TYR A 112 -1.22 8.02 4.13
CA TYR A 112 -0.87 6.63 3.89
C TYR A 112 0.54 6.49 3.29
N VAL A 113 0.90 7.37 2.36
CA VAL A 113 2.25 7.42 1.77
C VAL A 113 3.28 7.76 2.85
N ALA A 114 3.00 8.77 3.68
CA ALA A 114 3.87 9.16 4.79
C ALA A 114 4.05 8.02 5.80
N ASP A 115 3.00 7.25 6.11
CA ASP A 115 3.09 6.09 6.99
C ASP A 115 4.02 5.00 6.45
N VAL A 116 3.93 4.70 5.14
CA VAL A 116 4.82 3.74 4.48
C VAL A 116 6.27 4.22 4.54
N LEU A 117 6.52 5.48 4.18
CA LEU A 117 7.87 6.06 4.19
C LEU A 117 8.48 6.08 5.59
N ARG A 118 7.72 6.48 6.63
CA ARG A 118 8.17 6.46 8.03
C ARG A 118 8.58 5.07 8.50
N THR A 119 7.80 4.06 8.11
CA THR A 119 8.07 2.66 8.47
C THR A 119 9.41 2.21 7.89
N ILE A 120 9.77 2.72 6.71
CA ILE A 120 11.00 2.35 6.01
C ILE A 120 12.20 3.14 6.54
N GLU A 121 12.08 4.46 6.70
CA GLU A 121 13.16 5.30 7.24
C GLU A 121 13.47 5.00 8.71
N GLY A 122 12.44 4.76 9.51
CA GLY A 122 12.59 4.45 10.93
C GLY A 122 13.05 3.01 11.20
N GLY A 123 13.32 2.21 10.16
CA GLY A 123 13.68 0.80 10.29
C GLY A 123 12.64 -0.01 11.07
N SER A 124 11.36 0.38 11.00
CA SER A 124 10.34 -0.14 11.90
C SER A 124 10.14 -1.65 11.73
N ASP A 125 10.20 -2.37 12.85
CA ASP A 125 9.88 -3.81 12.94
C ASP A 125 8.38 -4.11 12.68
N LYS A 126 7.55 -3.10 12.40
CA LYS A 126 6.09 -3.21 12.27
C LYS A 126 5.60 -2.88 10.85
N PRO A 127 5.97 -3.67 9.83
CA PRO A 127 5.60 -3.41 8.43
C PRO A 127 4.08 -3.48 8.15
N MET A 128 3.29 -3.89 9.15
CA MET A 128 1.84 -4.08 9.05
C MET A 128 1.03 -3.11 9.91
N ALA A 129 1.63 -2.05 10.47
CA ALA A 129 0.92 -1.06 11.27
C ALA A 129 -0.26 -0.41 10.52
N TRP A 130 -0.12 -0.23 9.20
CA TRP A 130 -1.18 0.28 8.33
C TRP A 130 -2.47 -0.56 8.39
N PHE A 131 -2.35 -1.88 8.61
CA PHE A 131 -3.50 -2.78 8.63
C PHE A 131 -4.42 -2.45 9.80
N GLY A 132 -3.88 -2.17 10.98
CA GLY A 132 -4.69 -1.79 12.15
C GLY A 132 -5.51 -0.51 11.92
N LYS A 133 -5.03 0.41 11.09
CA LYS A 133 -5.74 1.66 10.75
C LYS A 133 -6.90 1.41 9.76
N LEU A 134 -6.74 0.45 8.86
CA LEU A 134 -7.72 0.15 7.81
C LEU A 134 -8.65 -1.03 8.14
N GLU A 135 -8.30 -1.83 9.14
CA GLU A 135 -9.13 -2.96 9.58
C GLU A 135 -10.57 -2.56 9.94
N PRO A 136 -10.84 -1.47 10.69
CA PRO A 136 -12.23 -1.07 10.94
C PRO A 136 -13.00 -0.73 9.66
N TYR A 137 -12.31 -0.28 8.61
CA TYR A 137 -12.93 -0.09 7.30
C TYR A 137 -13.25 -1.43 6.64
N PHE A 138 -12.32 -2.39 6.67
CA PHE A 138 -12.54 -3.73 6.11
C PHE A 138 -13.64 -4.50 6.84
N ASP A 139 -13.72 -4.40 8.17
CA ASP A 139 -14.80 -5.01 8.97
C ASP A 139 -16.18 -4.50 8.55
N ARG A 140 -16.30 -3.18 8.31
CA ARG A 140 -17.56 -2.59 7.82
C ARG A 140 -17.86 -2.98 6.38
N LYS A 141 -16.85 -3.01 5.51
CA LYS A 141 -17.04 -3.24 4.07
C LYS A 141 -17.31 -4.70 3.73
N PHE A 142 -16.62 -5.63 4.40
CA PHE A 142 -16.73 -7.07 4.12
C PHE A 142 -17.73 -7.79 5.03
N GLY A 143 -18.14 -7.14 6.12
CA GLY A 143 -19.10 -7.68 7.07
C GLY A 143 -18.50 -8.72 8.02
N LYS A 144 -19.39 -9.33 8.81
CA LYS A 144 -18.98 -10.32 9.81
C LYS A 144 -18.34 -11.53 9.13
N ASN A 145 -17.30 -12.09 9.76
CA ASN A 145 -16.62 -13.33 9.34
C ASN A 145 -15.86 -13.23 8.00
N TRP A 146 -15.52 -12.02 7.52
CA TRP A 146 -14.78 -11.87 6.25
C TRP A 146 -13.40 -12.54 6.25
N LYS A 147 -12.85 -12.81 7.42
CA LYS A 147 -11.59 -13.54 7.63
C LYS A 147 -11.76 -15.06 7.51
N ASP A 148 -12.98 -15.60 7.42
CA ASP A 148 -13.24 -17.02 7.56
C ASP A 148 -12.65 -17.88 6.43
N LYS A 149 -12.65 -17.36 5.21
CA LYS A 149 -12.01 -18.02 4.05
C LYS A 149 -10.49 -18.18 4.21
N HIS A 150 -9.87 -17.34 5.03
CA HIS A 150 -8.42 -17.26 5.19
C HIS A 150 -8.01 -17.37 6.67
N LYS A 151 -8.74 -18.17 7.48
CA LYS A 151 -8.51 -18.30 8.94
C LYS A 151 -7.05 -18.58 9.29
N ASP A 152 -6.41 -19.52 8.58
CA ASP A 152 -5.01 -19.89 8.86
C ASP A 152 -4.04 -18.75 8.55
N PHE A 153 -4.30 -17.98 7.49
CA PHE A 153 -3.51 -16.79 7.19
C PHE A 153 -3.68 -15.76 8.30
N TRP A 154 -4.92 -15.42 8.68
CA TRP A 154 -5.18 -14.40 9.71
C TRP A 154 -4.64 -14.80 11.08
N LYS A 155 -4.74 -16.09 11.45
CA LYS A 155 -4.13 -16.62 12.69
C LYS A 155 -2.61 -16.43 12.70
N LYS A 156 -1.93 -16.75 11.59
CA LYS A 156 -0.47 -16.55 11.44
C LYS A 156 -0.10 -15.07 11.42
N PHE A 157 -0.89 -14.27 10.72
CA PHE A 157 -0.72 -12.83 10.61
C PHE A 157 -0.81 -12.16 11.98
N ASP A 158 -1.87 -12.45 12.75
CA ASP A 158 -2.07 -11.90 14.09
C ASP A 158 -0.96 -12.35 15.04
N LYS A 159 -0.55 -13.63 14.99
CA LYS A 159 0.60 -14.10 15.78
C LYS A 159 1.89 -13.33 15.45
N LYS A 160 2.14 -13.02 14.18
CA LYS A 160 3.38 -12.37 13.75
C LYS A 160 3.39 -10.87 14.01
N TYR A 161 2.25 -10.21 13.83
CA TYR A 161 2.17 -8.74 13.78
C TYR A 161 1.34 -8.10 14.89
N ARG A 162 0.56 -8.89 15.65
CA ARG A 162 -0.20 -8.42 16.83
C ARG A 162 0.29 -9.00 18.15
N ALA A 163 0.73 -10.27 18.19
CA ALA A 163 1.17 -10.87 19.46
C ALA A 163 2.39 -10.17 20.07
N THR A 164 3.21 -9.48 19.26
CA THR A 164 4.29 -8.60 19.75
C THR A 164 3.79 -7.36 20.47
N ARG A 165 2.48 -7.07 20.51
CA ARG A 165 1.90 -5.99 21.32
C ARG A 165 1.53 -6.46 22.73
N ASP A 166 1.04 -7.69 22.88
CA ASP A 166 0.61 -8.22 24.18
C ASP A 166 1.78 -8.87 24.95
N GLU A 167 2.76 -9.48 24.26
CA GLU A 167 3.98 -10.02 24.91
C GLU A 167 4.93 -8.92 25.42
N LEU A 168 4.83 -7.68 24.93
CA LEU A 168 5.60 -6.54 25.47
C LEU A 168 4.98 -5.96 26.74
N ASP A 169 3.66 -6.04 26.89
CA ASP A 169 2.95 -5.59 28.10
C ASP A 169 3.08 -6.59 29.26
N GLU A 170 3.44 -7.86 29.00
CA GLU A 170 3.76 -8.87 30.04
C GLU A 170 5.23 -8.87 30.49
N ILE A 171 6.12 -8.13 29.81
CA ILE A 171 7.56 -8.03 30.12
C ILE A 171 7.94 -6.61 30.65
N MET A 172 6.97 -5.71 30.81
CA MET A 172 7.10 -4.42 31.51
C MET A 172 6.41 -4.44 32.88
#